data_AF-A0A7C3LH03-F1
#
_entry.id   AF-A0A7C3LH03-F1
#
_cell.length_a   1.000
_cell.length_b   1.000
_cell.length_c   1.000
_cell.angle_alpha   90.00
_cell.angle_beta   90.00
_cell.angle_gamma   90.00
#
_symmetry.space_group_name_H-M   'P 1'
#
loop_
_entity.id
_entity.type
_entity.pdbx_description
1 polymer ?
#
loop_
_entity_poly.entity_id
_entity_poly.type
_entity_poly.pdbx_seq_one_letter_code
_entity_poly.pdbx_strand_id
1 'polypeptide(L)'
;MTGTADEPYQWVFTLPVTGTAGLWGVTLTVYDATTGAFQDTQTVSFAVPDLSVVLPTIASITPDNDYETQATAVTIQGTNFDSGATCTVGGLSLGNANVVDNNTITGNVSAALTPGVYDVVCANAFGSGALSAGFTVKDAPDANDDAATTNEDTAVTIDALSNDLDTDSSLTITAVGLAGSG
;
A
#
# COMPACT_ATOMS: atom_id res chain seq x y z
N MET A 1 -33.43 34.87 -0.41
CA MET A 1 -33.48 35.10 1.05
C MET A 1 -34.88 35.58 1.39
N THR A 2 -35.68 34.80 2.12
CA THR A 2 -37.03 35.19 2.54
C THR A 2 -37.16 34.86 4.03
N GLY A 3 -37.14 35.89 4.87
CA GLY A 3 -37.40 35.79 6.31
C GLY A 3 -37.86 37.15 6.81
N THR A 4 -39.11 37.26 7.23
CA THR A 4 -39.65 38.43 7.92
C THR A 4 -39.19 38.40 9.37
N ALA A 5 -38.65 39.50 9.85
CA ALA A 5 -38.18 39.68 11.21
C ALA A 5 -39.37 39.58 12.20
N ASP A 6 -39.54 38.42 12.82
CA ASP A 6 -40.06 38.26 14.19
C ASP A 6 -39.79 36.80 14.61
N GLU A 7 -38.60 36.61 15.24
CA GLU A 7 -37.94 35.41 15.80
C GLU A 7 -37.64 34.20 14.88
N PRO A 8 -36.47 33.52 15.00
CA PRO A 8 -35.44 33.60 16.05
C PRO A 8 -34.06 34.06 15.53
N TYR A 9 -33.09 34.32 16.42
CA TYR A 9 -31.67 34.60 16.11
C TYR A 9 -30.92 33.45 15.38
N GLN A 10 -31.61 32.58 14.65
CA GLN A 10 -31.03 31.48 13.90
C GLN A 10 -31.13 31.75 12.41
N TRP A 11 -29.98 31.68 11.74
CA TRP A 11 -29.88 31.67 10.30
C TRP A 11 -29.28 30.34 9.84
N VAL A 12 -29.92 29.72 8.87
CA VAL A 12 -29.40 28.52 8.21
C VAL A 12 -28.87 28.92 6.85
N PHE A 13 -27.64 28.54 6.57
CA PHE A 13 -26.99 28.68 5.27
C PHE A 13 -26.39 27.34 4.86
N THR A 14 -26.41 27.06 3.56
CA THR A 14 -25.77 25.89 2.96
C THR A 14 -24.51 26.34 2.25
N LEU A 15 -23.41 25.65 2.49
CA LEU A 15 -22.17 25.93 1.78
C LEU A 15 -22.31 25.55 0.30
N PRO A 16 -21.64 26.28 -0.62
CA PRO A 16 -21.57 25.89 -2.03
C PRO A 16 -20.85 24.54 -2.17
N VAL A 17 -21.32 23.66 -3.06
CA VAL A 17 -20.69 22.35 -3.34
C VAL A 17 -19.28 22.46 -3.96
N THR A 18 -18.87 23.67 -4.35
CA THR A 18 -17.56 23.97 -4.96
C THR A 18 -16.63 24.75 -4.03
N GLY A 19 -16.94 24.82 -2.73
CA GLY A 19 -16.08 25.48 -1.75
C GLY A 19 -14.80 24.69 -1.47
N THR A 20 -13.68 25.37 -1.24
CA THR A 20 -12.45 24.73 -0.73
C THR A 20 -12.59 24.40 0.75
N ALA A 21 -12.01 23.28 1.17
CA ALA A 21 -11.79 23.00 2.58
C ALA A 21 -11.02 24.13 3.27
N GLY A 22 -11.22 24.30 4.57
CA GLY A 22 -10.48 25.30 5.36
C GLY A 22 -11.36 26.06 6.35
N LEU A 23 -10.83 27.17 6.86
CA LEU A 23 -11.53 28.03 7.80
C LEU A 23 -12.46 28.98 7.04
N TRP A 24 -13.75 28.86 7.27
CA TRP A 24 -14.77 29.74 6.71
C TRP A 24 -15.25 30.70 7.79
N GLY A 25 -15.62 31.91 7.36
CA GLY A 25 -16.19 32.93 8.23
C GLY A 25 -17.52 33.41 7.67
N VAL A 26 -18.50 33.58 8.56
CA VAL A 26 -19.73 34.32 8.25
C VAL A 26 -19.71 35.62 9.01
N THR A 27 -19.88 36.70 8.28
CA THR A 27 -19.92 38.07 8.81
C THR A 27 -21.37 38.46 9.07
N LEU A 28 -21.68 38.79 10.32
CA LEU A 28 -22.99 39.27 10.76
C LEU A 28 -22.90 40.76 11.09
N THR A 29 -23.74 41.58 10.48
CA THR A 29 -23.88 43.00 10.83
C THR A 29 -25.14 43.19 11.68
N VAL A 30 -24.98 43.74 12.87
CA VAL A 30 -26.09 44.04 13.77
C VAL A 30 -26.64 45.44 13.43
N TYR A 31 -27.95 45.52 13.15
CA TYR A 31 -28.64 46.79 12.89
C TYR A 31 -29.54 47.16 14.07
N ASP A 32 -29.45 48.40 14.52
CA ASP A 32 -30.33 48.96 15.53
C ASP A 32 -31.43 49.79 14.86
N ALA A 33 -32.63 49.23 14.83
CA ALA A 33 -33.80 49.86 14.23
C ALA A 33 -34.29 51.10 15.00
N THR A 34 -33.89 51.26 16.27
CA THR A 34 -34.30 52.40 17.12
C THR A 34 -33.46 53.64 16.79
N THR A 35 -32.16 53.44 16.59
CA THR A 35 -31.22 54.53 16.26
C THR A 35 -30.98 54.67 14.75
N GLY A 36 -31.44 53.71 13.95
CA GLY A 36 -31.29 53.68 12.51
C GLY A 36 -29.87 53.37 12.04
N ALA A 37 -29.03 52.79 12.89
CA ALA A 37 -27.60 52.63 12.67
C ALA A 37 -27.17 51.14 12.63
N PHE A 38 -26.14 50.85 11.81
CA PHE A 38 -25.41 49.58 11.91
C PHE A 38 -24.41 49.68 13.06
N GLN A 39 -24.50 48.77 14.03
CA GLN A 39 -23.81 48.89 15.30
C GLN A 39 -22.46 48.17 15.31
N ASP A 40 -22.45 46.88 14.97
CA ASP A 40 -21.24 46.07 15.05
C ASP A 40 -21.22 44.95 14.01
N THR A 41 -20.02 44.47 13.71
CA THR A 41 -19.78 43.34 12.84
C THR A 41 -19.15 42.20 13.63
N GLN A 42 -19.86 41.07 13.72
CA GLN A 42 -19.31 39.86 14.33
C GLN A 42 -18.96 38.83 13.26
N THR A 43 -17.82 38.18 13.43
CA THR A 43 -17.41 37.07 12.57
C THR A 43 -17.53 35.77 13.35
N VAL A 44 -18.31 34.84 12.83
CA VAL A 44 -18.34 33.45 13.32
C VAL A 44 -17.53 32.60 12.37
N SER A 45 -16.48 31.98 12.89
CA SER A 45 -15.60 31.10 12.13
C SER A 45 -15.96 29.64 12.38
N PHE A 46 -15.95 28.82 11.34
CA PHE A 46 -16.11 27.37 11.43
C PHE A 46 -15.19 26.66 10.44
N ALA A 47 -14.75 25.45 10.78
CA ALA A 47 -13.91 24.64 9.92
C ALA A 47 -14.77 23.79 8.97
N VAL A 48 -14.47 23.86 7.69
CA VAL A 48 -15.01 22.97 6.66
C VAL A 48 -13.95 21.88 6.41
N PRO A 49 -14.21 20.61 6.78
CA PRO A 49 -13.23 19.54 6.60
C PRO A 49 -12.95 19.31 5.12
N ASP A 50 -11.73 18.91 4.80
CA ASP A 50 -11.39 18.49 3.44
C ASP A 50 -11.95 17.10 3.18
N LEU A 51 -12.97 17.03 2.33
CA LEU A 51 -13.53 15.77 1.84
C LEU A 51 -12.78 15.24 0.60
N SER A 52 -11.74 15.94 0.14
CA SER A 52 -10.92 15.61 -1.03
C SER A 52 -9.70 14.74 -0.68
N VAL A 53 -9.59 14.27 0.57
CA VAL A 53 -8.57 13.29 0.97
C VAL A 53 -8.96 11.92 0.42
N VAL A 54 -8.62 11.68 -0.84
CA VAL A 54 -8.81 10.37 -1.48
C VAL A 54 -7.50 9.62 -1.41
N LEU A 55 -7.41 8.70 -0.45
CA LEU A 55 -6.23 7.87 -0.27
C LEU A 55 -6.12 6.83 -1.39
N PRO A 56 -4.90 6.37 -1.72
CA PRO A 56 -4.72 5.23 -2.61
C PRO A 56 -5.42 4.00 -2.04
N THR A 57 -6.09 3.23 -2.89
CA THR A 57 -6.50 1.86 -2.54
C THR A 57 -5.75 0.88 -3.43
N ILE A 58 -5.30 -0.23 -2.85
CA ILE A 58 -4.56 -1.26 -3.57
C ILE A 58 -5.45 -2.50 -3.61
N ALA A 59 -5.79 -2.94 -4.82
CA ALA A 59 -6.62 -4.11 -5.06
C ALA A 59 -5.79 -5.38 -5.24
N SER A 60 -4.67 -5.28 -5.97
CA SER A 60 -3.77 -6.41 -6.21
C SER A 60 -2.37 -5.96 -6.62
N ILE A 61 -1.41 -6.87 -6.46
CA ILE A 61 -0.07 -6.81 -7.05
C ILE A 61 0.14 -8.11 -7.84
N THR A 62 0.76 -8.06 -9.01
CA THR A 62 0.96 -9.24 -9.87
C THR A 62 2.33 -9.20 -10.56
N PRO A 63 3.13 -10.29 -10.45
CA PRO A 63 2.94 -11.40 -9.52
C PRO A 63 2.95 -10.93 -8.05
N ASP A 64 2.36 -11.74 -7.17
CA ASP A 64 2.26 -11.48 -5.72
C ASP A 64 3.34 -12.22 -4.92
N ASN A 65 4.29 -12.85 -5.60
CA ASN A 65 5.40 -13.53 -4.96
C ASN A 65 6.67 -13.53 -5.81
N ASP A 66 7.80 -13.70 -5.12
CA ASP A 66 9.12 -13.98 -5.67
C ASP A 66 9.86 -14.98 -4.75
N TYR A 67 11.08 -15.34 -5.12
CA TYR A 67 12.07 -16.02 -4.30
C TYR A 67 13.13 -15.03 -3.82
N GLU A 68 13.79 -15.37 -2.72
CA GLU A 68 14.85 -14.56 -2.15
C GLU A 68 15.93 -14.19 -3.16
N THR A 69 16.56 -13.04 -2.95
CA THR A 69 17.63 -12.47 -3.81
C THR A 69 17.23 -12.12 -5.25
N GLN A 70 15.97 -12.32 -5.63
CA GLN A 70 15.45 -11.93 -6.94
C GLN A 70 14.70 -10.60 -6.90
N ALA A 71 14.82 -9.84 -7.99
CA ALA A 71 14.02 -8.64 -8.21
C ALA A 71 12.89 -8.98 -9.19
N THR A 72 11.66 -8.67 -8.82
CA THR A 72 10.48 -9.03 -9.61
C THR A 72 9.77 -7.80 -10.15
N ALA A 73 9.55 -7.78 -11.46
CA ALA A 73 8.70 -6.79 -12.11
C ALA A 73 7.24 -7.05 -11.77
N VAL A 74 6.55 -6.03 -11.26
CA VAL A 74 5.17 -6.12 -10.78
C VAL A 74 4.28 -5.05 -11.40
N THR A 75 2.99 -5.38 -11.48
CA THR A 75 1.89 -4.46 -11.75
C THR A 75 0.98 -4.40 -10.54
N ILE A 76 0.73 -3.19 -10.04
CA ILE A 76 -0.17 -2.89 -8.93
C ILE A 76 -1.44 -2.27 -9.48
N GLN A 77 -2.58 -2.90 -9.22
CA GLN A 77 -3.91 -2.38 -9.56
C GLN A 77 -4.56 -1.75 -8.33
N GLY A 78 -5.27 -0.63 -8.53
CA GLY A 78 -5.87 0.11 -7.43
C GLY A 78 -6.69 1.32 -7.87
N THR A 79 -6.77 2.33 -7.00
CA THR A 79 -7.39 3.64 -7.29
C THR A 79 -6.59 4.77 -6.65
N ASN A 80 -6.75 5.98 -7.19
CA ASN A 80 -6.16 7.22 -6.65
C ASN A 80 -4.62 7.22 -6.71
N PHE A 81 -4.08 6.59 -7.75
CA PHE A 81 -2.67 6.66 -8.10
C PHE A 81 -2.42 7.93 -8.92
N ASP A 82 -2.51 9.09 -8.27
CA ASP A 82 -2.20 10.38 -8.89
C ASP A 82 -0.77 10.39 -9.48
N SER A 83 -0.44 11.33 -10.37
CA SER A 83 0.83 11.34 -11.14
C SER A 83 2.13 11.45 -10.31
N GLY A 84 2.05 11.49 -8.98
CA GLY A 84 3.18 11.44 -8.05
C GLY A 84 3.06 10.33 -7.01
N ALA A 85 2.15 9.38 -7.21
CA ALA A 85 1.96 8.26 -6.31
C ALA A 85 3.22 7.39 -6.26
N THR A 86 3.53 6.89 -5.06
CA THR A 86 4.66 6.00 -4.81
C THR A 86 4.15 4.74 -4.15
N CYS A 87 4.81 3.61 -4.40
CA CYS A 87 4.51 2.36 -3.72
C CYS A 87 5.77 1.73 -3.13
N THR A 88 5.61 1.05 -2.00
CA THR A 88 6.64 0.27 -1.32
C THR A 88 6.13 -1.13 -1.03
N VAL A 89 7.06 -2.09 -0.96
CA VAL A 89 6.81 -3.46 -0.48
C VAL A 89 7.78 -3.71 0.66
N GLY A 90 7.25 -4.07 1.85
CA GLY A 90 8.09 -4.23 3.04
C GLY A 90 8.85 -2.95 3.45
N GLY A 91 8.35 -1.78 3.06
CA GLY A 91 8.99 -0.48 3.29
C GLY A 91 10.07 -0.10 2.27
N LEU A 92 10.42 -0.98 1.33
CA LEU A 92 11.34 -0.67 0.24
C LEU A 92 10.58 -0.12 -0.97
N SER A 93 11.03 1.02 -1.50
CA SER A 93 10.45 1.61 -2.72
C SER A 93 10.63 0.71 -3.92
N LEU A 94 9.63 0.69 -4.80
CA LEU A 94 9.75 0.01 -6.09
C LEU A 94 10.86 0.64 -6.95
N GLY A 95 11.73 -0.20 -7.49
CA GLY A 95 12.65 0.19 -8.57
C GLY A 95 11.88 0.49 -9.86
N ASN A 96 12.34 1.45 -10.67
CA ASN A 96 11.71 1.82 -11.94
C ASN A 96 10.18 2.05 -11.84
N ALA A 97 9.71 2.58 -10.70
CA ALA A 97 8.30 2.83 -10.48
C ALA A 97 7.75 3.81 -11.53
N ASN A 98 6.63 3.45 -12.13
CA ASN A 98 5.93 4.25 -13.12
C ASN A 98 4.43 4.21 -12.86
N VAL A 99 3.84 5.38 -12.61
CA VAL A 99 2.39 5.56 -12.52
C VAL A 99 1.85 5.61 -13.96
N VAL A 100 1.19 4.53 -14.38
CA VAL A 100 0.66 4.40 -15.74
C VAL A 100 -0.61 5.23 -15.88
N ASP A 101 -1.51 5.11 -14.91
CA ASP A 101 -2.76 5.85 -14.79
C ASP A 101 -3.25 5.85 -13.34
N ASN A 102 -4.44 6.41 -13.09
CA ASN A 102 -5.03 6.53 -11.76
C ASN A 102 -5.34 5.17 -11.08
N ASN A 103 -5.18 4.07 -11.80
CA ASN A 103 -5.54 2.72 -11.37
C ASN A 103 -4.38 1.72 -11.48
N THR A 104 -3.25 2.11 -12.06
CA THR A 104 -2.17 1.20 -12.42
C THR A 104 -0.79 1.79 -12.12
N ILE A 105 0.02 1.08 -11.33
CA ILE A 105 1.45 1.37 -11.14
C ILE A 105 2.26 0.14 -11.55
N THR A 106 3.34 0.34 -12.30
CA THR A 106 4.32 -0.72 -12.59
C THR A 106 5.65 -0.42 -11.89
N GLY A 107 6.42 -1.44 -11.53
CA GLY A 107 7.75 -1.25 -10.97
C GLY A 107 8.43 -2.58 -10.65
N ASN A 108 9.52 -2.53 -9.90
CA ASN A 108 10.29 -3.70 -9.48
C ASN A 108 10.34 -3.80 -7.96
N VAL A 109 9.91 -4.93 -7.41
CA VAL A 109 10.17 -5.28 -6.01
C VAL A 109 11.67 -5.57 -5.84
N SER A 110 12.24 -5.11 -4.72
CA SER A 110 13.67 -5.20 -4.47
C SER A 110 14.12 -6.61 -4.09
N ALA A 111 15.24 -7.05 -4.67
CA ALA A 111 15.97 -8.26 -4.29
C ALA A 111 16.55 -8.24 -2.87
N ALA A 112 16.48 -7.11 -2.18
CA ALA A 112 16.94 -6.97 -0.81
C ALA A 112 15.89 -7.39 0.24
N LEU A 113 14.66 -7.73 -0.16
CA LEU A 113 13.70 -8.34 0.75
C LEU A 113 14.14 -9.76 1.09
N THR A 114 14.13 -10.08 2.38
CA THR A 114 14.35 -11.44 2.90
C THR A 114 13.09 -12.29 2.74
N PRO A 115 13.15 -13.62 2.90
CA PRO A 115 11.96 -14.44 2.99
C PRO A 115 10.95 -13.89 4.01
N GLY A 116 9.68 -13.85 3.62
CA GLY A 116 8.61 -13.29 4.44
C GLY A 116 7.40 -12.77 3.68
N VAL A 117 6.36 -12.39 4.44
CA VAL A 117 5.12 -11.81 3.93
C VAL A 117 5.11 -10.30 4.20
N TYR A 118 4.81 -9.52 3.17
CA TYR A 118 4.91 -8.06 3.18
C TYR A 118 3.62 -7.38 2.76
N ASP A 119 3.35 -6.24 3.39
CA ASP A 119 2.32 -5.32 2.95
C ASP A 119 2.81 -4.52 1.73
N VAL A 120 1.87 -4.20 0.84
CA VAL A 120 2.09 -3.26 -0.27
C VAL A 120 1.44 -1.93 0.12
N VAL A 121 2.25 -0.89 0.24
CA VAL A 121 1.79 0.44 0.69
C VAL A 121 1.99 1.43 -0.44
N CYS A 122 0.92 2.09 -0.87
CA CYS A 122 0.98 3.17 -1.84
C CYS A 122 0.55 4.49 -1.20
N ALA A 123 1.22 5.59 -1.56
CA ALA A 123 0.98 6.91 -1.03
C ALA A 123 0.83 7.94 -2.16
N ASN A 124 -0.09 8.88 -1.99
CA ASN A 124 -0.21 10.10 -2.78
C ASN A 124 -0.04 11.34 -1.89
N ALA A 125 -0.31 12.54 -2.41
CA ALA A 125 -0.16 13.79 -1.66
C ALA A 125 -1.08 13.90 -0.43
N PHE A 126 -2.10 13.05 -0.34
CA PHE A 126 -3.14 13.10 0.69
C PHE A 126 -2.96 12.03 1.78
N GLY A 127 -2.09 11.04 1.56
CA GLY A 127 -1.76 10.00 2.53
C GLY A 127 -1.49 8.65 1.88
N SER A 128 -1.60 7.58 2.66
CA SER A 128 -1.32 6.21 2.20
C SER A 128 -2.48 5.25 2.40
N GLY A 129 -2.54 4.25 1.52
CA GLY A 129 -3.31 3.02 1.72
C GLY A 129 -2.40 1.80 1.64
N ALA A 130 -2.90 0.67 2.12
CA ALA A 130 -2.15 -0.59 2.16
C ALA A 130 -3.00 -1.77 1.71
N LEU A 131 -2.39 -2.69 0.96
CA LEU A 131 -2.84 -4.06 0.80
C LEU A 131 -2.02 -4.93 1.76
N SER A 132 -2.67 -5.39 2.83
CA SER A 132 -2.02 -6.25 3.82
C SER A 132 -1.68 -7.61 3.25
N ALA A 133 -0.50 -8.14 3.61
CA ALA A 133 0.00 -9.43 3.11
C ALA A 133 -0.08 -9.57 1.58
N GLY A 134 0.13 -8.47 0.86
CA GLY A 134 -0.03 -8.41 -0.59
C GLY A 134 1.10 -9.06 -1.37
N PHE A 135 2.28 -9.25 -0.79
CA PHE A 135 3.43 -9.82 -1.47
C PHE A 135 4.22 -10.79 -0.59
N THR A 136 4.69 -11.91 -1.15
CA THR A 136 5.47 -12.93 -0.44
C THR A 136 6.82 -13.16 -1.09
N VAL A 137 7.90 -13.14 -0.31
CA VAL A 137 9.23 -13.61 -0.74
C VAL A 137 9.44 -14.99 -0.15
N LYS A 138 9.71 -15.97 -1.01
CA LYS A 138 9.95 -17.36 -0.64
C LYS A 138 11.43 -17.61 -0.40
N ASP A 139 11.71 -18.45 0.58
CA ASP A 139 13.02 -19.01 0.88
C ASP A 139 13.51 -19.93 -0.25
N ALA A 140 14.82 -20.06 -0.39
CA ALA A 140 15.41 -21.05 -1.28
C ALA A 140 15.59 -22.38 -0.54
N PRO A 141 15.58 -23.52 -1.25
CA PRO A 141 16.02 -24.80 -0.69
C PRO A 141 17.44 -24.74 -0.13
N ASP A 142 17.64 -25.21 1.11
CA ASP A 142 18.93 -25.45 1.72
C ASP A 142 19.28 -26.94 1.63
N ALA A 143 20.30 -27.26 0.85
CA ALA A 143 20.74 -28.62 0.58
C ALA A 143 22.01 -28.96 1.39
N ASN A 144 21.99 -30.09 2.09
CA ASN A 144 23.07 -30.55 2.94
C ASN A 144 23.69 -31.84 2.40
N ASP A 145 25.01 -31.83 2.17
CA ASP A 145 25.74 -32.98 1.62
C ASP A 145 25.55 -34.26 2.47
N ASP A 146 25.21 -35.36 1.79
CA ASP A 146 25.16 -36.68 2.39
C ASP A 146 26.45 -37.47 2.15
N ALA A 147 26.83 -38.30 3.12
CA ALA A 147 27.93 -39.23 3.00
C ALA A 147 27.51 -40.63 3.46
N ALA A 148 27.88 -41.63 2.65
CA ALA A 148 27.77 -43.03 3.00
C ALA A 148 29.05 -43.76 2.57
N THR A 149 29.48 -44.73 3.38
CA THR A 149 30.56 -45.66 3.01
C THR A 149 30.03 -47.08 2.99
N THR A 150 30.52 -47.85 2.04
CA THR A 150 30.14 -49.25 1.86
C THR A 150 31.35 -50.02 1.35
N ASN A 151 31.37 -51.33 1.57
CA ASN A 151 32.34 -52.18 0.88
C ASN A 151 31.94 -52.34 -0.59
N GLU A 152 32.86 -52.80 -1.42
CA GLU A 152 32.56 -53.19 -2.79
C GLU A 152 31.40 -54.21 -2.83
N ASP A 153 30.62 -54.14 -3.91
CA ASP A 153 29.44 -54.99 -4.16
C ASP A 153 28.38 -54.99 -3.05
N THR A 154 28.41 -53.99 -2.16
CA THR A 154 27.42 -53.81 -1.09
C THR A 154 26.55 -52.61 -1.41
N ALA A 155 25.23 -52.84 -1.49
CA ALA A 155 24.26 -51.79 -1.82
C ALA A 155 24.29 -50.63 -0.81
N VAL A 156 24.07 -49.41 -1.30
CA VAL A 156 23.94 -48.19 -0.50
C VAL A 156 22.52 -47.66 -0.64
N THR A 157 21.93 -47.26 0.47
CA THR A 157 20.68 -46.48 0.49
C THR A 157 21.01 -45.10 1.08
N ILE A 158 20.66 -44.04 0.37
CA ILE A 158 20.83 -42.65 0.82
C ILE A 158 19.44 -42.03 0.85
N ASP A 159 19.06 -41.48 2.00
CA ASP A 159 17.87 -40.65 2.13
C ASP A 159 18.27 -39.19 1.90
N ALA A 160 18.34 -38.82 0.62
CA ALA A 160 18.95 -37.57 0.17
C ALA A 160 18.23 -36.30 0.62
N LEU A 161 17.03 -36.42 1.21
CA LEU A 161 16.25 -35.29 1.71
C LEU A 161 16.20 -35.24 3.24
N SER A 162 16.87 -36.16 3.95
CA SER A 162 16.70 -36.30 5.40
C SER A 162 17.24 -35.11 6.20
N ASN A 163 18.20 -34.39 5.64
CA ASN A 163 18.93 -33.26 6.22
C ASN A 163 18.72 -31.96 5.42
N ASP A 164 17.96 -31.98 4.33
CA ASP A 164 17.65 -30.78 3.55
C ASP A 164 16.46 -30.02 4.17
N LEU A 165 16.39 -28.71 3.93
CA LEU A 165 15.32 -27.86 4.44
C LEU A 165 14.77 -26.94 3.35
N ASP A 166 13.46 -26.79 3.32
CA ASP A 166 12.77 -25.68 2.66
C ASP A 166 11.57 -25.33 3.54
N THR A 167 11.46 -24.06 3.91
CA THR A 167 10.45 -23.59 4.86
C THR A 167 9.10 -23.30 4.21
N ASP A 168 9.07 -23.13 2.89
CA ASP A 168 7.91 -22.71 2.12
C ASP A 168 7.36 -23.80 1.19
N SER A 169 8.15 -24.86 0.92
CA SER A 169 7.77 -25.92 -0.01
C SER A 169 8.29 -27.31 0.38
N SER A 170 7.81 -28.33 -0.33
CA SER A 170 8.33 -29.69 -0.18
C SER A 170 9.42 -29.98 -1.20
N LEU A 171 10.55 -30.54 -0.74
CA LEU A 171 11.64 -30.94 -1.61
C LEU A 171 11.34 -32.23 -2.39
N THR A 172 11.87 -32.33 -3.60
CA THR A 172 11.76 -33.52 -4.45
C THR A 172 13.04 -33.76 -5.24
N ILE A 173 13.47 -35.02 -5.33
CA ILE A 173 14.59 -35.43 -6.18
C ILE A 173 14.10 -35.60 -7.62
N THR A 174 14.68 -34.84 -8.56
CA THR A 174 14.27 -34.87 -9.98
C THR A 174 15.24 -35.64 -10.88
N ALA A 175 16.48 -35.84 -10.44
CA ALA A 175 17.48 -36.60 -11.17
C ALA A 175 18.46 -37.27 -10.20
N VAL A 176 18.96 -38.44 -10.58
CA VAL A 176 20.07 -39.13 -9.91
C VAL A 176 21.11 -39.48 -10.97
N GLY A 177 22.36 -39.10 -10.73
CA GLY A 177 23.49 -39.40 -11.60
C GLY A 177 24.50 -40.30 -10.90
N LEU A 178 25.13 -41.21 -11.65
CA LEU A 178 26.28 -41.96 -11.16
C LEU A 178 27.55 -41.14 -11.41
N ALA A 179 28.31 -40.83 -10.37
CA ALA A 179 29.67 -40.34 -10.54
C ALA A 179 30.56 -41.54 -10.93
N GLY A 180 31.14 -41.50 -12.14
CA GLY A 180 32.04 -42.54 -12.61
C GLY A 180 33.28 -42.64 -11.71
N SER A 181 33.68 -43.86 -11.38
CA SER A 181 35.01 -44.12 -10.81
C SER A 181 36.08 -43.67 -11.80
N GLY A 182 37.07 -42.92 -11.32
CA GLY A 182 38.19 -42.42 -12.13
C GLY A 182 38.98 -43.51 -12.86
#